data_AF-A0A1H0VZH4-F1
#
_entry.id   AF-A0A1H0VZH4-F1
#
_cell.length_a   1.000
_cell.length_b   1.000
_cell.length_c   1.000
_cell.angle_alpha   90.00
_cell.angle_beta   90.00
_cell.angle_gamma   90.00
#
_symmetry.space_group_name_H-M   'P 1'
#
loop_
_entity.id
_entity.type
_entity.pdbx_description
1 polymer ?
#
loop_
_entity_poly.entity_id
_entity_poly.type
_entity_poly.pdbx_seq_one_letter_code
_entity_poly.pdbx_strand_id
1 'polypeptide(L)'
;KHIRSRPHHPMTLGKIERFWKTILQEFLFRAQFDSFEDAQQRIAIWINYYNHRRPHQGIKGLCPADRYFEIQNELKKTLAKGVEENALELALRGRPRDPFYMVGRMNVSFSIEI
;
A
#
# COMPACT_ATOMS: atom_id res chain seq x y z
N LYS A 1 -7.96 14.93 -2.42
CA LYS A 1 -8.59 14.65 -1.10
C LYS A 1 -7.57 13.92 -0.22
N HIS A 2 -7.18 14.48 0.92
CA HIS A 2 -6.19 13.87 1.83
C HIS A 2 -6.87 12.81 2.72
N ILE A 3 -6.28 11.61 2.83
CA ILE A 3 -6.78 10.52 3.69
C ILE A 3 -5.91 10.47 4.94
N ARG A 4 -6.53 10.59 6.12
CA ARG A 4 -5.84 10.51 7.42
C ARG A 4 -6.21 9.22 8.13
N SER A 5 -5.24 8.58 8.79
CA SER A 5 -5.50 7.46 9.69
C SER A 5 -6.28 7.93 10.91
N ARG A 6 -7.24 7.11 11.36
CA ARG A 6 -7.92 7.32 12.64
C ARG A 6 -7.02 6.91 13.80
N PRO A 7 -7.11 7.57 14.97
CA PRO A 7 -6.46 7.09 16.18
C PRO A 7 -6.83 5.63 16.48
N HIS A 8 -5.89 4.87 17.05
CA HIS A 8 -6.06 3.45 17.43
C HIS A 8 -6.45 2.51 16.29
N HIS A 9 -6.02 2.81 15.05
CA HIS A 9 -6.29 1.95 13.89
C HIS A 9 -4.99 1.34 13.32
N PRO A 10 -4.34 0.40 14.02
CA PRO A 10 -3.00 -0.11 13.68
C PRO A 10 -2.90 -0.74 12.28
N MET A 11 -4.01 -1.24 11.75
CA MET A 11 -4.06 -1.84 10.42
C MET A 11 -3.72 -0.88 9.26
N THR A 12 -3.89 0.44 9.42
CA THR A 12 -3.61 1.39 8.33
C THR A 12 -2.15 1.80 8.25
N LEU A 13 -1.44 1.77 9.38
CA LEU A 13 -0.05 2.24 9.47
C LEU A 13 0.97 1.10 9.51
N GLY A 14 0.54 -0.16 9.61
CA GLY A 14 1.45 -1.29 9.78
C GLY A 14 2.56 -1.41 8.72
N LYS A 15 2.32 -0.99 7.47
CA LYS A 15 3.37 -0.98 6.42
C LYS A 15 4.47 0.04 6.71
N ILE A 16 4.08 1.27 7.06
CA ILE A 16 5.04 2.35 7.34
C ILE A 16 5.73 2.12 8.68
N GLU A 17 5.02 1.62 9.68
CA GLU A 17 5.58 1.20 10.97
C GLU A 17 6.61 0.08 10.79
N ARG A 18 6.31 -0.93 9.96
CA ARG A 18 7.26 -1.99 9.65
C ARG A 18 8.52 -1.45 8.96
N PHE A 19 8.36 -0.52 8.01
CA PHE A 19 9.49 0.15 7.37
C PHE A 19 10.37 0.87 8.41
N TRP A 20 9.78 1.72 9.24
CA TRP A 20 10.51 2.48 10.27
C TRP A 20 11.23 1.58 11.26
N LYS A 21 10.56 0.53 11.75
CA LYS A 21 11.19 -0.46 12.62
C LYS A 21 12.41 -1.09 11.94
N THR A 22 12.29 -1.42 10.66
CA THR A 22 13.36 -2.09 9.89
C THR A 22 14.55 -1.16 9.66
N ILE A 23 14.35 0.07 9.17
CA ILE A 23 15.46 1.01 8.93
C ILE A 23 16.18 1.40 10.22
N LEU A 24 15.43 1.58 11.32
CA LEU A 24 16.03 1.87 12.63
C LEU A 24 16.91 0.72 13.10
N GLN A 25 16.35 -0.49 13.14
CA GLN A 25 17.03 -1.66 13.68
C GLN A 25 18.14 -2.17 12.78
N GLU A 26 17.95 -2.18 11.46
CA GLU A 26 18.89 -2.77 10.51
C GLU A 26 20.03 -1.81 10.15
N PHE A 27 19.77 -0.50 10.10
CA PHE A 27 20.69 0.48 9.54
C PHE A 27 21.04 1.60 10.50
N LEU A 28 20.07 2.42 10.92
CA LEU A 28 20.38 3.68 11.65
C LEU A 28 21.08 3.44 12.99
N PHE A 29 20.74 2.37 13.71
CA PHE A 29 21.42 2.05 14.97
C PHE A 29 22.81 1.43 14.81
N ARG A 30 23.20 1.03 13.58
CA ARG A 30 24.50 0.41 13.30
C ARG A 30 25.43 1.30 12.50
N ALA A 31 24.88 2.22 11.73
CA ALA A 31 25.63 3.11 10.85
C ALA A 31 26.29 4.24 11.66
N GLN A 32 27.57 4.47 11.41
CA GLN A 32 28.22 5.74 11.72
C GLN A 32 28.12 6.65 10.50
N PHE A 33 28.00 7.97 10.74
CA PHE A 33 27.90 8.98 9.71
C PHE A 33 28.92 10.06 9.97
N ASP A 34 29.71 10.39 8.94
CA ASP A 34 30.77 11.39 9.07
C ASP A 34 30.23 12.82 8.90
N SER A 35 29.11 12.97 8.19
CA SER A 35 28.42 14.23 7.98
C SER A 35 26.93 14.01 7.68
N PHE A 36 26.16 15.09 7.64
CA PHE A 36 24.75 15.03 7.23
C PHE A 36 24.59 14.63 5.75
N GLU A 37 25.50 15.10 4.89
CA GLU A 37 25.52 14.74 3.46
C GLU A 37 25.77 13.23 3.29
N ASP A 38 26.72 12.69 4.04
CA ASP A 38 27.01 11.26 4.08
C ASP A 38 25.78 10.46 4.58
N ALA A 39 25.13 10.93 5.65
CA ALA A 39 23.90 10.32 6.14
C ALA A 39 22.80 10.25 5.07
N GLN A 40 22.56 11.35 4.35
CA GLN A 40 21.58 11.37 3.25
C GLN A 40 21.90 10.35 2.16
N GLN A 41 23.16 10.31 1.70
CA GLN A 41 23.59 9.38 0.66
C GLN A 41 23.44 7.93 1.09
N ARG A 42 23.89 7.59 2.30
CA ARG A 42 23.81 6.22 2.82
C ARG A 42 22.37 5.78 3.09
N ILE A 43 21.50 6.68 3.56
CA ILE A 43 20.06 6.43 3.68
C ILE A 43 19.44 6.16 2.31
N ALA A 44 19.76 6.95 1.29
CA ALA A 44 19.25 6.74 -0.07
C ALA A 44 19.67 5.38 -0.64
N ILE A 45 20.92 4.97 -0.43
CA ILE A 45 21.43 3.65 -0.82
C ILE A 45 20.66 2.55 -0.07
N TRP A 46 20.46 2.70 1.24
CA TRP A 46 19.73 1.71 2.03
C TRP A 46 18.27 1.58 1.59
N ILE A 47 17.60 2.69 1.30
CA ILE A 47 16.21 2.70 0.79
C ILE A 47 16.16 1.98 -0.57
N ASN A 48 17.13 2.22 -1.45
CA ASN A 48 17.20 1.53 -2.74
C ASN A 48 17.33 0.01 -2.55
N TYR A 49 18.22 -0.42 -1.67
CA TYR A 49 18.36 -1.84 -1.29
C TYR A 49 17.05 -2.41 -0.73
N TYR A 50 16.42 -1.72 0.22
CA TYR A 50 15.17 -2.17 0.84
C TYR A 50 14.05 -2.36 -0.19
N ASN A 51 13.91 -1.43 -1.14
CA ASN A 51 12.84 -1.46 -2.12
C ASN A 51 13.07 -2.47 -3.26
N HIS A 52 14.33 -2.67 -3.68
CA HIS A 52 14.64 -3.39 -4.93
C HIS A 52 15.41 -4.69 -4.75
N ARG A 53 15.93 -5.00 -3.56
CA ARG A 53 16.78 -6.18 -3.35
C ARG A 53 16.43 -6.99 -2.11
N ARG A 54 15.85 -6.37 -1.08
CA ARG A 54 15.49 -7.06 0.17
C ARG A 54 14.26 -7.94 -0.07
N PRO A 55 14.34 -9.27 0.10
CA PRO A 55 13.16 -10.13 0.00
C PRO A 55 12.28 -10.02 1.25
N HIS A 56 10.95 -10.05 1.07
CA HIS A 56 9.98 -9.97 2.17
C HIS A 56 9.09 -11.21 2.24
N GLN A 57 9.18 -11.95 3.35
CA GLN A 57 8.37 -13.16 3.58
C GLN A 57 6.86 -12.91 3.50
N GLY A 58 6.38 -11.76 4.01
CA GLY A 58 4.97 -11.39 3.98
C GLY A 58 4.39 -11.13 2.57
N ILE A 59 5.24 -11.06 1.54
CA ILE A 59 4.86 -10.91 0.14
C ILE A 59 5.53 -11.99 -0.74
N LYS A 60 5.63 -13.22 -0.21
CA LYS A 60 6.15 -14.39 -0.94
C LYS A 60 7.58 -14.23 -1.46
N GLY A 61 8.42 -13.48 -0.73
CA GLY A 61 9.83 -13.27 -1.09
C GLY A 61 10.06 -12.19 -2.13
N LEU A 62 9.01 -11.55 -2.65
CA LEU A 62 9.14 -10.39 -3.53
C LEU A 62 9.78 -9.20 -2.80
N CYS A 63 10.37 -8.29 -3.56
CA CYS A 63 10.78 -7.00 -3.05
C CYS A 63 9.58 -6.04 -3.00
N PRO A 64 9.60 -5.00 -2.14
CA PRO A 64 8.52 -4.01 -2.07
C PRO A 64 8.19 -3.37 -3.42
N ALA A 65 9.20 -3.07 -4.25
CA ALA A 65 9.01 -2.52 -5.58
C ALA A 65 8.27 -3.50 -6.51
N ASP A 66 8.66 -4.78 -6.54
CA ASP A 66 8.03 -5.80 -7.38
C ASP A 66 6.53 -5.87 -7.08
N ARG A 67 6.19 -5.95 -5.79
CA ARG A 67 4.79 -5.98 -5.35
C ARG A 67 4.04 -4.70 -5.71
N TYR A 68 4.67 -3.54 -5.58
CA TYR A 68 4.04 -2.26 -5.89
C TYR A 68 3.73 -2.12 -7.38
N PHE A 69 4.71 -2.40 -8.25
CA PHE A 69 4.54 -2.30 -9.70
C PHE A 69 3.62 -3.39 -10.26
N GLU A 70 3.64 -4.60 -9.70
CA GLU A 70 2.67 -5.66 -10.02
C GLU A 70 1.23 -5.22 -9.66
N ILE A 71 0.99 -4.76 -8.43
CA ILE A 71 -0.32 -4.23 -8.01
C ILE A 71 -0.72 -3.07 -8.91
N GLN A 72 0.19 -2.17 -9.24
CA GLN A 72 -0.13 -1.01 -10.07
C GLN A 72 -0.65 -1.43 -11.45
N ASN A 73 -0.04 -2.44 -12.06
CA ASN A 73 -0.47 -2.96 -13.35
C ASN A 73 -1.84 -3.64 -13.26
N GLU A 74 -2.03 -4.53 -12.29
CA GLU A 74 -3.32 -5.21 -12.10
C GLU A 74 -4.44 -4.23 -11.71
N LEU A 75 -4.17 -3.29 -10.81
CA LEU A 75 -5.11 -2.24 -10.42
C LEU A 75 -5.51 -1.38 -11.63
N LYS A 76 -4.54 -0.99 -12.48
CA LYS A 76 -4.84 -0.26 -13.72
C LYS A 76 -5.76 -1.06 -14.65
N LYS A 77 -5.52 -2.36 -14.84
CA LYS A 77 -6.40 -3.23 -15.64
C LYS A 77 -7.80 -3.35 -15.05
N THR A 78 -7.91 -3.57 -13.73
CA THR A 78 -9.20 -3.64 -13.04
C THR A 78 -9.97 -2.33 -13.14
N LEU A 79 -9.30 -1.19 -12.95
CA LEU A 79 -9.91 0.13 -13.09
C LEU A 79 -10.36 0.38 -14.54
N ALA A 80 -9.56 0.02 -15.54
CA ALA A 80 -9.94 0.15 -16.95
C ALA A 80 -11.19 -0.68 -17.28
N LYS A 81 -11.23 -1.95 -16.85
CA LYS A 81 -12.39 -2.83 -17.00
C LYS A 81 -13.62 -2.28 -16.28
N GLY A 82 -13.47 -1.79 -15.05
CA GLY A 82 -14.56 -1.18 -14.29
C GLY A 82 -15.06 0.12 -14.93
N VAL A 83 -14.20 0.90 -15.58
CA VAL A 83 -14.60 2.08 -16.36
C VAL A 83 -15.40 1.67 -17.59
N GLU A 84 -14.99 0.62 -18.31
CA GLU A 84 -15.75 0.09 -19.46
C GLU A 84 -17.13 -0.46 -19.05
N GLU A 85 -17.17 -1.27 -17.98
CA GLU A 85 -18.41 -1.83 -17.44
C GLU A 85 -19.35 -0.73 -16.92
N ASN A 86 -18.81 0.28 -16.22
CA ASN A 86 -19.58 1.44 -15.77
C ASN A 86 -20.03 2.32 -16.93
N ALA A 87 -19.24 2.48 -18.00
CA ALA A 87 -19.64 3.23 -19.18
C ALA A 87 -20.80 2.54 -19.92
N LEU A 88 -20.78 1.20 -19.99
CA LEU A 88 -21.87 0.40 -20.51
C LEU A 88 -23.11 0.46 -19.60
N GLU A 89 -22.94 0.34 -18.28
CA GLU A 89 -24.05 0.44 -17.32
C GLU A 89 -24.66 1.86 -17.32
N LEU A 90 -23.85 2.90 -17.49
CA LEU A 90 -24.29 4.29 -17.67
C LEU A 90 -25.12 4.45 -18.95
N ALA A 91 -24.66 3.88 -20.07
CA ALA A 91 -25.38 3.92 -21.35
C ALA A 91 -26.71 3.17 -21.30
N LEU A 92 -26.81 2.09 -20.52
CA LEU A 92 -28.01 1.24 -20.44
C LEU A 92 -28.99 1.66 -19.33
N ARG A 93 -28.53 2.24 -18.21
CA ARG A 93 -29.32 2.44 -16.98
C ARG A 93 -29.12 3.78 -16.26
N GLY A 94 -28.22 4.65 -16.75
CA GLY A 94 -28.13 6.06 -16.37
C GLY A 94 -27.50 6.40 -15.02
N ARG A 95 -27.20 5.43 -14.14
CA ARG A 95 -26.46 5.67 -12.88
C ARG A 95 -25.41 4.57 -12.66
N PRO A 96 -24.11 4.91 -12.60
CA PRO A 96 -23.06 3.91 -12.38
C PRO A 96 -23.11 3.44 -10.92
N ARG A 97 -22.92 2.15 -10.67
CA ARG A 97 -22.74 1.64 -9.31
C ARG A 97 -21.36 2.01 -8.77
N ASP A 98 -21.32 2.50 -7.53
CA ASP A 98 -20.03 2.68 -6.85
C ASP A 98 -19.34 1.33 -6.73
N PRO A 99 -18.09 1.18 -7.22
CA PRO A 99 -17.41 -0.10 -7.19
C PRO A 99 -17.18 -0.54 -5.74
N PHE A 100 -17.82 -1.63 -5.36
CA PHE A 100 -17.66 -2.27 -4.06
C PHE A 100 -16.36 -3.08 -4.05
N TYR A 101 -15.28 -2.48 -3.54
CA TYR A 101 -14.04 -3.20 -3.30
C TYR A 101 -14.10 -3.87 -1.92
N MET A 102 -14.14 -5.20 -1.90
CA MET A 102 -14.05 -6.02 -0.69
C MET A 102 -12.61 -6.03 -0.15
N VAL A 103 -12.12 -4.86 0.27
CA VAL A 103 -10.90 -4.72 1.07
C VAL A 103 -11.28 -3.93 2.32
N GLY A 104 -11.78 -4.66 3.32
CA GLY A 104 -11.79 -4.22 4.72
C GLY A 104 -12.84 -3.20 5.13
N ARG A 105 -14.10 -3.64 5.28
CA ARG A 105 -14.97 -3.28 6.41
C ARG A 105 -15.97 -4.41 6.66
N MET A 106 -15.61 -5.36 7.52
CA MET A 106 -16.63 -6.07 8.30
C MET A 106 -17.02 -5.12 9.44
N ASN A 107 -18.08 -4.34 9.23
CA ASN A 107 -18.89 -3.90 10.35
C ASN A 107 -20.23 -4.58 10.18
N VAL A 108 -20.40 -5.62 10.98
CA VAL A 108 -21.61 -6.40 11.10
C VAL A 108 -22.68 -5.50 11.71
N SER A 109 -23.79 -5.33 11.00
CA SER A 109 -25.08 -5.02 11.59
C SER A 109 -26.11 -5.73 10.71
N PHE A 110 -26.26 -7.03 10.98
CA PHE A 110 -27.45 -7.76 10.55
C PHE A 110 -28.58 -7.33 11.49
N SER A 111 -29.51 -6.53 10.96
CA SER A 111 -30.90 -6.52 11.42
C SER A 111 -31.71 -7.05 10.25
N ILE A 112 -32.12 -8.31 10.34
CA ILE A 112 -33.19 -8.85 9.51
C ILE A 112 -34.38 -8.96 10.46
N GLU A 113 -35.32 -8.01 10.32
CA GLU A 113 -36.69 -8.19 10.78
C GLU A 113 -37.37 -9.16 9.80
N ILE A 114 -37.95 -10.23 10.36
CA ILE A 114 -39.18 -10.86 9.86
C ILE A 114 -40.16 -10.83 11.02
#